data_AF-A0A7W1U9J3-F1
#
_entry.id   AF-A0A7W1U9J3-F1
#
_cell.length_a   1.000
_cell.length_b   1.000
_cell.length_c   1.000
_cell.angle_alpha   90.00
_cell.angle_beta   90.00
_cell.angle_gamma   90.00
#
_symmetry.space_group_name_H-M   'P 1'
#
loop_
_entity.id
_entity.type
_entity.pdbx_description
1 polymer ?
#
loop_
_entity_poly.entity_id
_entity_poly.type
_entity_poly.pdbx_seq_one_letter_code
_entity_poly.pdbx_strand_id
1 'polypeptide(L)'
;MNSEESADEDFILLGGYSPHEAARLLERFTQSGIPFRTRRKTMGYDLTSAILVSIDPARAGEAAEIHRDLFGDALPNYDSSFFRAHRNI
;
A
#
# COMPACT_ATOMS: atom_id res chain seq x y z
N MET A 1 -1.67 25.24 15.70
CA MET A 1 -2.85 24.41 15.37
C MET A 1 -2.35 23.36 14.41
N ASN A 2 -2.09 22.13 14.90
CA ASN A 2 -1.74 20.98 14.06
C ASN A 2 -3.04 20.30 13.68
N SER A 3 -3.41 20.34 12.40
CA SER A 3 -4.70 19.83 11.93
C SER A 3 -4.52 18.94 10.71
N GLU A 4 -3.72 17.88 10.81
CA GLU A 4 -3.55 16.92 9.70
C GLU A 4 -3.34 15.45 10.15
N GLU A 5 -3.68 15.07 11.39
CA GLU A 5 -3.33 13.74 11.93
C GLU A 5 -4.53 12.93 12.43
N SER A 6 -5.64 12.94 11.68
CA SER A 6 -6.85 12.18 12.08
C SER A 6 -7.48 11.38 10.95
N ALA A 7 -6.82 11.31 9.79
CA ALA A 7 -7.39 10.65 8.61
C ALA A 7 -6.58 9.43 8.14
N ASP A 8 -5.43 9.15 8.74
CA ASP A 8 -4.56 8.01 8.40
C ASP A 8 -4.72 6.82 9.37
N GLU A 9 -5.54 6.93 10.42
CA GLU A 9 -5.74 5.82 11.37
C GLU A 9 -6.53 4.65 10.76
N ASP A 10 -7.31 4.89 9.70
CA ASP A 10 -8.16 3.86 9.08
C ASP A 10 -7.54 3.24 7.81
N PHE A 11 -6.36 3.68 7.35
CA PHE A 11 -5.72 3.13 6.15
C PHE A 11 -4.43 2.39 6.51
N ILE A 12 -4.30 1.15 6.05
CA ILE A 12 -3.10 0.32 6.27
C ILE A 12 -2.12 0.46 5.09
N LEU A 13 -0.83 0.62 5.38
CA LEU A 13 0.23 0.87 4.39
C LEU A 13 0.56 -0.33 3.49
N LEU A 14 -0.21 -0.64 2.46
CA LEU A 14 0.06 -1.79 1.58
C LEU A 14 1.53 -1.93 1.11
N GLY A 15 2.22 -0.82 0.80
CA GLY A 15 3.66 -0.86 0.49
C GLY A 15 4.21 0.42 -0.12
N GLY A 16 5.53 0.43 -0.39
CA GLY A 16 6.20 1.49 -1.15
C GLY A 16 6.56 1.01 -2.54
N TYR A 17 6.14 1.77 -3.56
CA TYR A 17 6.25 1.39 -4.96
C TYR A 17 6.99 2.46 -5.77
N SER A 18 7.64 2.06 -6.86
CA SER A 18 8.13 3.03 -7.84
C SER A 18 6.95 3.78 -8.48
N PRO A 19 7.13 5.00 -9.02
CA PRO A 19 6.03 5.75 -9.62
C PRO A 19 5.29 4.98 -10.72
N HIS A 20 6.01 4.17 -11.50
CA HIS A 20 5.42 3.34 -12.55
C HIS A 20 4.61 2.16 -11.99
N GLU A 21 5.10 1.52 -10.93
CA GLU A 21 4.42 0.39 -10.28
C GLU A 21 3.16 0.86 -9.57
N ALA A 22 3.28 1.97 -8.83
CA ALA A 22 2.15 2.63 -8.20
C ALA A 22 1.07 2.95 -9.23
N ALA A 23 1.40 3.56 -10.38
CA ALA A 23 0.42 3.89 -11.40
C ALA A 23 -0.44 2.68 -11.85
N ARG A 24 0.19 1.52 -12.06
CA ARG A 24 -0.51 0.27 -12.42
C ARG A 24 -1.41 -0.23 -11.30
N LEU A 25 -0.92 -0.17 -10.06
CA LEU A 25 -1.66 -0.61 -8.88
C LEU A 25 -2.88 0.28 -8.61
N LEU A 26 -2.71 1.60 -8.68
CA LEU A 26 -3.78 2.57 -8.49
C LEU A 26 -4.86 2.45 -9.57
N GLU A 27 -4.48 2.20 -10.83
CA GLU A 27 -5.43 1.99 -11.91
C GLU A 27 -6.34 0.79 -11.61
N ARG A 28 -5.77 -0.34 -11.15
CA ARG A 28 -6.57 -1.52 -10.75
C ARG A 28 -7.45 -1.23 -9.54
N PHE A 29 -6.95 -0.51 -8.53
CA PHE A 29 -7.78 -0.13 -7.38
C PHE A 29 -8.94 0.77 -7.77
N THR A 30 -8.73 1.72 -8.69
CA THR A 30 -9.81 2.54 -9.25
C THR A 30 -10.83 1.69 -10.00
N GLN A 31 -10.40 0.73 -10.83
CA GLN A 31 -11.30 -0.18 -11.55
C GLN A 31 -12.12 -1.07 -10.61
N SER A 32 -11.52 -1.53 -9.52
CA SER A 32 -12.18 -2.37 -8.50
C SER A 32 -12.95 -1.58 -7.45
N GLY A 33 -12.92 -0.24 -7.48
CA GLY A 33 -13.58 0.61 -6.49
C GLY A 33 -12.98 0.53 -5.08
N ILE A 34 -11.70 0.17 -4.97
CA ILE A 34 -10.99 0.08 -3.70
C ILE A 34 -10.53 1.49 -3.30
N PRO A 35 -10.93 1.99 -2.11
CA PRO A 35 -10.41 3.26 -1.61
C PRO A 35 -8.94 3.11 -1.23
N PHE A 36 -8.12 4.03 -1.74
CA PHE A 36 -6.68 4.06 -1.49
C PHE A 36 -6.20 5.48 -1.18
N ARG A 37 -5.02 5.57 -0.54
CA ARG A 37 -4.27 6.80 -0.32
C ARG A 37 -2.85 6.63 -0.79
N THR A 38 -2.26 7.72 -1.27
CA THR A 38 -0.86 7.72 -1.69
C THR A 38 -0.09 8.86 -1.05
N ARG A 39 1.10 8.56 -0.54
CA ARG A 39 2.05 9.56 -0.05
C ARG A 39 3.38 9.40 -0.80
N ARG A 40 3.95 10.51 -1.25
CA ARG A 40 5.29 10.50 -1.85
C ARG A 40 6.35 10.52 -0.76
N LYS A 41 7.32 9.61 -0.84
CA LYS A 41 8.47 9.54 0.06
C LYS A 41 9.75 9.60 -0.76
N THR A 42 10.51 10.67 -0.58
CA THR A 42 11.85 10.80 -1.16
C THR A 42 12.84 10.08 -0.26
N MET A 43 13.56 9.08 -0.77
CA MET A 43 14.62 8.39 -0.02
C MET A 43 15.92 9.19 -0.14
N GLY A 44 16.54 9.55 0.99
CA GLY A 44 17.53 10.64 1.08
C GLY A 44 18.94 10.40 0.53
N TYR A 45 19.17 9.43 -0.35
CA TYR A 45 20.50 9.19 -0.94
C TYR A 45 20.49 8.85 -2.43
N ASP A 46 19.33 8.46 -2.95
CA ASP A 46 19.11 8.15 -4.34
C ASP A 46 17.80 8.86 -4.67
N LEU A 47 17.76 9.73 -5.69
CA LEU A 47 16.58 10.55 -6.04
C LEU A 47 15.35 9.70 -6.47
N THR A 48 15.37 8.39 -6.20
CA THR A 48 14.24 7.47 -6.29
C THR A 48 13.14 7.91 -5.32
N SER A 49 12.10 8.50 -5.93
CA SER A 49 10.85 8.83 -5.26
C SER A 49 10.01 7.56 -5.16
N ALA A 50 9.72 7.10 -3.95
CA ALA A 50 8.78 6.01 -3.71
C ALA A 50 7.38 6.58 -3.46
N ILE A 51 6.36 5.89 -3.93
CA ILE A 51 4.96 6.17 -3.63
C ILE A 51 4.51 5.13 -2.62
N LEU A 52 4.29 5.57 -1.39
CA LEU A 52 3.64 4.79 -0.35
C LEU A 52 2.15 4.71 -0.68
N VAL A 53 1.62 3.50 -0.80
CA VAL A 53 0.20 3.25 -1.05
C VAL A 53 -0.39 2.63 0.21
N SER A 54 -1.45 3.25 0.71
CA SER A 54 -2.25 2.74 1.82
C SER A 54 -3.67 2.44 1.35
N ILE A 55 -4.30 1.44 1.94
CA ILE A 55 -5.63 0.94 1.55
C ILE A 55 -6.52 0.79 2.78
N ASP A 56 -7.82 0.78 2.55
CA ASP A 56 -8.79 0.46 3.59
C ASP A 56 -8.65 -1.02 4.03
N PRO A 57 -8.56 -1.32 5.33
CA PRO A 57 -8.35 -2.68 5.84
C PRO A 57 -9.52 -3.61 5.52
N ALA A 58 -10.74 -3.11 5.35
CA ALA A 58 -11.88 -3.94 4.95
C ALA A 58 -11.73 -4.47 3.52
N ARG A 59 -10.91 -3.83 2.69
CA ARG A 59 -10.58 -4.23 1.31
C ARG A 59 -9.18 -4.84 1.18
N ALA A 60 -8.50 -5.12 2.29
CA ALA A 60 -7.14 -5.67 2.29
C ALA A 60 -7.01 -6.99 1.52
N GLY A 61 -8.03 -7.85 1.59
CA GLY A 61 -8.06 -9.11 0.84
C GLY A 61 -8.05 -8.89 -0.67
N GLU A 62 -8.98 -8.09 -1.18
CA GLU A 62 -9.09 -7.77 -2.61
C GLU A 62 -7.84 -7.03 -3.13
N ALA A 63 -7.31 -6.10 -2.32
CA ALA A 63 -6.08 -5.40 -2.67
C ALA A 63 -4.85 -6.33 -2.71
N ALA A 64 -4.77 -7.32 -1.82
CA ALA A 64 -3.72 -8.32 -1.84
C ALA A 64 -3.83 -9.24 -3.07
N GLU A 65 -5.05 -9.57 -3.50
CA GLU A 65 -5.28 -10.34 -4.73
C GLU A 65 -4.84 -9.56 -5.98
N ILE A 66 -5.20 -8.28 -6.08
CA ILE A 66 -4.76 -7.39 -7.16
C ILE A 66 -3.24 -7.21 -7.15
N HIS A 67 -2.65 -7.03 -5.97
CA HIS A 67 -1.20 -6.96 -5.82
C HIS A 67 -0.53 -8.23 -6.35
N ARG A 68 -1.05 -9.40 -5.95
CA ARG A 68 -0.54 -10.70 -6.41
C ARG A 68 -0.71 -10.90 -7.91
N ASP A 69 -1.81 -10.44 -8.50
CA ASP A 69 -2.04 -10.48 -9.95
C ASP A 69 -1.01 -9.62 -10.72
N LEU A 70 -0.69 -8.43 -10.21
CA LEU A 70 0.22 -7.48 -10.87
C LEU A 70 1.70 -7.80 -10.69
N PHE A 71 2.09 -8.25 -9.50
CA PHE A 71 3.51 -8.41 -9.11
C PHE A 71 3.89 -9.86 -8.79
N GLY A 72 2.94 -10.79 -8.75
CA GLY A 72 3.13 -12.16 -8.28
C GLY A 72 3.06 -12.29 -6.76
N ASP A 73 3.29 -13.50 -6.25
CA ASP A 73 3.29 -13.80 -4.79
C ASP A 73 4.46 -13.16 -4.02
N ALA A 74 5.36 -12.48 -4.74
CA ALA A 74 6.37 -11.63 -4.15
C ALA A 74 5.71 -10.34 -3.65
N LEU A 75 5.04 -10.41 -2.50
CA LEU A 75 4.90 -9.23 -1.66
C LEU A 75 6.30 -8.62 -1.54
N PRO A 76 6.49 -7.31 -1.80
CA PRO A 76 7.77 -6.69 -1.53
C PRO A 76 8.15 -7.09 -0.11
N ASN A 77 9.32 -7.73 0.03
CA ASN A 77 9.83 -8.31 1.26
C ASN A 77 10.15 -7.19 2.26
N TYR A 78 9.10 -6.51 2.71
CA TYR A 78 9.05 -5.68 3.89
C TYR A 78 8.46 -6.57 4.97
N ASP A 79 9.36 -7.40 5.50
CA ASP A 79 9.23 -8.06 6.78
C ASP A 79 8.49 -7.13 7.78
N SER A 80 7.42 -7.68 8.39
CA SER A 80 6.91 -7.28 9.71
C SER A 80 5.75 -6.26 9.88
N SER A 81 4.79 -6.07 8.96
CA SER A 81 3.53 -5.35 9.38
C SER A 81 2.18 -5.76 8.76
N PHE A 82 2.10 -6.42 7.60
CA PHE A 82 0.79 -6.65 6.94
C PHE A 82 0.06 -7.93 7.36
N PHE A 83 0.80 -8.98 7.68
CA PHE A 83 0.24 -10.20 8.22
C PHE A 83 0.72 -10.39 9.65
N ARG A 84 0.19 -9.58 10.60
CA ARG A 84 -0.01 -10.13 11.94
C ARG A 84 -1.20 -11.10 11.86
N ALA A 85 -1.02 -12.15 11.07
CA ALA A 85 -1.87 -13.32 11.07
C ALA A 85 -1.76 -13.91 12.47
N HIS A 86 -2.74 -13.54 13.28
CA HIS A 86 -3.44 -14.44 14.17
C HIS A 86 -3.32 -15.90 13.69
N ARG A 87 -2.35 -16.66 14.21
CA ARG A 87 -2.43 -18.12 14.26
C ARG A 87 -1.61 -18.66 15.43
N ASN A 88 -2.29 -18.73 16.57
CA ASN A 88 -2.06 -19.74 17.58
C ASN A 88 -2.54 -21.08 17.03
N ILE A 89 -1.63 -21.98 16.64
CA ILE A 89 -1.69 -23.44 16.80
C ILE A 89 -0.30 -24.03 16.54
#